data_AF-A0A432XMG9-F1
#
_entry.id   AF-A0A432XMG9-F1
#
_cell.length_a   1.000
_cell.length_b   1.000
_cell.length_c   1.000
_cell.angle_alpha   90.00
_cell.angle_beta   90.00
_cell.angle_gamma   90.00
#
_symmetry.space_group_name_H-M   'P 1'
#
loop_
_entity.id
_entity.type
_entity.pdbx_description
1 polymer ?
#
loop_
_entity_poly.entity_id
_entity_poly.type
_entity_poly.pdbx_seq_one_letter_code
_entity_poly.pdbx_strand_id
1 'polypeptide(L)'
;MKLFKTCLLAASVAALASAGAVAQSYNVKILETPNSVKNLLGSKINDQGLVNLTAHAPLNAELDFDLILPSLLANSGIPLDFDPEEDTLTLQQYDRLILLLADKQNQLTEAQRIATTFGAVYNGQTVELPALLNTAGNGASSTENSSDSQFLGLNQNNIQVGIASAPYYRTEFTYTPPASGDEEPTPITKNFAQRDFTSRGIWYDGSQLKLITPTEQEVLGGESALFDINEHNVAAGYMSVSLTPQGADRVTGCQEYAEEENANTSLYNCVWLGWFNAQSSTVGSMRQNLSIYDMHATIWQLDAQGEVVSFESYEPLSPRREDDEEAMSTYAYAINNNDIAVGQSWTYLGDNVDFFFRTKMPAIFVNGETRPVTTDNQYTWGSATDINNEDIAVGFVYKTIQGYGRSLPFTFNVNTNEFELLPQFFASSSTFPAAINDNGFIVGRGEIDYSLDSIRRQAGFVYDPSAPEKGLQNLNDLVGCSATDYFIVAADDINENNEIVATAIRKVERVDVDGSTYEEDQLFSLLLTPTGDDNGLGCSNDSETIERQGAATSLLSLLAMLLIGGLITVRRKFGA
;
A
#
# COMPACT_ATOMS: atom_id res chain seq x y z
N MET A 1 -34.03 -22.71 -38.26
CA MET A 1 -33.83 -24.16 -38.02
C MET A 1 -32.40 -24.52 -38.37
N LYS A 2 -31.52 -24.56 -37.36
CA LYS A 2 -30.27 -25.34 -37.29
C LYS A 2 -29.89 -25.35 -35.80
N LEU A 3 -29.97 -26.53 -35.19
CA LEU A 3 -29.71 -26.78 -33.78
C LEU A 3 -28.21 -26.67 -33.52
N PHE A 4 -27.83 -25.98 -32.45
CA PHE A 4 -26.57 -26.22 -31.76
C PHE A 4 -26.88 -26.83 -30.39
N LYS A 5 -26.35 -28.04 -30.20
CA LYS A 5 -26.49 -28.86 -29.00
C LYS A 5 -25.56 -28.34 -27.92
N THR A 6 -26.13 -28.17 -26.74
CA THR A 6 -25.50 -28.11 -25.42
C THR A 6 -24.41 -29.17 -25.22
N CYS A 7 -23.28 -28.74 -24.67
CA CYS A 7 -22.48 -29.53 -23.73
C CYS A 7 -22.36 -28.68 -22.45
N LEU A 8 -23.33 -28.86 -21.54
CA LEU A 8 -23.17 -28.51 -20.13
C LEU A 8 -22.06 -29.39 -19.55
N LEU A 9 -21.02 -28.77 -19.00
CA LEU A 9 -20.17 -29.40 -17.99
C LEU A 9 -20.57 -28.76 -16.66
N ALA A 10 -21.68 -29.26 -16.11
CA ALA A 10 -22.04 -29.04 -14.72
C ALA A 10 -21.14 -29.95 -13.88
N ALA A 11 -20.06 -29.38 -13.34
CA ALA A 11 -19.37 -29.99 -12.22
C ALA A 11 -20.18 -29.66 -10.95
N SER A 12 -20.82 -30.68 -10.43
CA SER A 12 -21.59 -30.68 -9.19
C SER A 12 -20.74 -30.29 -7.99
N VAL A 13 -20.97 -29.12 -7.40
CA VAL A 13 -20.60 -28.83 -6.01
C VAL A 13 -21.84 -29.06 -5.17
N ALA A 14 -21.93 -30.27 -4.62
CA ALA A 14 -22.86 -30.60 -3.55
C ALA A 14 -22.05 -31.08 -2.35
N ALA A 15 -21.78 -30.15 -1.44
CA ALA A 15 -21.51 -30.46 -0.05
C ALA A 15 -22.03 -29.29 0.80
N LEU A 16 -23.35 -29.25 1.00
CA LEU A 16 -23.93 -28.67 2.21
C LEU A 16 -23.53 -29.59 3.37
N ALA A 17 -22.46 -29.21 4.06
CA ALA A 17 -22.09 -29.77 5.36
C ALA A 17 -21.92 -28.60 6.34
N SER A 18 -22.76 -28.65 7.36
CA SER A 18 -22.72 -27.89 8.62
C SER A 18 -21.35 -27.34 9.01
N ALA A 19 -21.32 -26.03 9.31
CA ALA A 19 -20.24 -25.31 9.96
C ALA A 19 -19.75 -26.05 11.21
N GLY A 20 -18.59 -26.67 11.09
CA GLY A 20 -17.68 -26.97 12.18
C GLY A 20 -16.37 -26.28 11.83
N ALA A 21 -15.75 -25.61 12.79
CA ALA A 21 -14.48 -24.93 12.62
C ALA A 21 -13.41 -25.90 12.09
N VAL A 22 -13.03 -25.76 10.81
CA VAL A 22 -11.94 -26.51 10.18
C VAL A 22 -10.72 -25.59 10.10
N ALA A 23 -9.56 -26.02 10.61
CA ALA A 23 -8.33 -25.28 10.31
C ALA A 23 -8.06 -25.36 8.79
N GLN A 24 -7.77 -24.23 8.15
CA GLN A 24 -7.69 -24.15 6.71
C GLN A 24 -6.24 -24.19 6.26
N SER A 25 -5.82 -25.25 5.57
CA SER A 25 -4.57 -25.26 4.81
C SER A 25 -4.79 -24.73 3.39
N TYR A 26 -3.71 -24.29 2.74
CA TYR A 26 -3.77 -23.62 1.45
C TYR A 26 -2.87 -24.29 0.40
N ASN A 27 -3.42 -24.47 -0.79
CA ASN A 27 -2.66 -24.71 -2.02
C ASN A 27 -2.10 -23.39 -2.53
N VAL A 28 -0.85 -23.40 -2.96
CA VAL A 28 -0.16 -22.20 -3.43
C VAL A 28 0.01 -22.22 -4.94
N LYS A 29 -0.40 -21.14 -5.59
CA LYS A 29 -0.08 -20.83 -6.99
C LYS A 29 0.74 -19.55 -7.06
N ILE A 30 1.93 -19.64 -7.64
CA ILE A 30 2.77 -18.46 -7.89
C ILE A 30 2.25 -17.76 -9.14
N LEU A 31 1.99 -16.46 -9.03
CA LEU A 31 1.64 -15.63 -10.19
C LEU A 31 2.94 -15.16 -10.85
N GLU A 32 3.15 -15.56 -12.11
CA GLU A 32 4.40 -15.29 -12.81
C GLU A 32 4.62 -13.79 -13.00
N THR A 33 5.78 -13.29 -12.54
CA THR A 33 6.20 -11.91 -12.76
C THR A 33 6.58 -11.71 -14.23
N PRO A 34 5.97 -10.74 -14.95
CA PRO A 34 6.35 -10.45 -16.33
C PRO A 34 7.82 -10.03 -16.43
N ASN A 35 8.51 -10.47 -17.49
CA ASN A 35 9.95 -10.22 -17.69
C ASN A 35 10.32 -8.74 -17.90
N SER A 36 9.34 -7.85 -18.02
CA SER A 36 9.55 -6.40 -18.14
C SER A 36 9.69 -5.70 -16.80
N VAL A 37 9.36 -6.35 -15.69
CA VAL A 37 9.33 -5.77 -14.34
C VAL A 37 9.99 -6.70 -13.33
N LYS A 38 10.48 -6.14 -12.24
CA LYS A 38 11.20 -6.90 -11.22
C LYS A 38 10.26 -7.47 -10.16
N ASN A 39 9.28 -6.70 -9.71
CA ASN A 39 8.44 -7.05 -8.56
C ASN A 39 6.97 -7.12 -8.95
N LEU A 40 6.25 -8.05 -8.33
CA LEU A 40 4.81 -8.20 -8.48
C LEU A 40 4.17 -8.38 -7.10
N LEU A 41 3.25 -7.50 -6.74
CA LEU A 41 2.54 -7.52 -5.46
C LEU A 41 1.04 -7.72 -5.67
N GLY A 42 0.40 -8.39 -4.70
CA GLY A 42 -1.04 -8.53 -4.60
C GLY A 42 -1.75 -7.22 -4.31
N SER A 43 -2.99 -7.05 -4.79
CA SER A 43 -3.84 -5.92 -4.37
C SER A 43 -5.28 -6.33 -4.09
N LYS A 44 -6.01 -6.91 -5.06
CA LYS A 44 -7.42 -7.29 -4.90
C LYS A 44 -7.74 -8.58 -5.64
N ILE A 45 -8.70 -9.36 -5.17
CA ILE A 45 -9.21 -10.58 -5.79
C ILE A 45 -10.74 -10.60 -5.79
N ASN A 46 -11.33 -11.11 -6.87
CA ASN A 46 -12.77 -11.39 -6.91
C ASN A 46 -13.07 -12.89 -6.89
N ASP A 47 -14.36 -13.26 -6.86
CA ASP A 47 -14.78 -14.66 -6.71
C ASP A 47 -14.61 -15.46 -8.01
N GLN A 48 -14.30 -14.78 -9.12
CA GLN A 48 -14.00 -15.40 -10.41
C GLN A 48 -12.52 -15.75 -10.55
N GLY A 49 -11.68 -15.40 -9.56
CA GLY A 49 -10.24 -15.63 -9.56
C GLY A 49 -9.44 -14.61 -10.38
N LEU A 50 -10.05 -13.48 -10.74
CA LEU A 50 -9.34 -12.33 -11.28
C LEU A 50 -8.58 -11.65 -10.14
N VAL A 51 -7.30 -11.30 -10.37
CA VAL A 51 -6.48 -10.64 -9.36
C VAL A 51 -5.90 -9.35 -9.90
N ASN A 52 -6.16 -8.24 -9.22
CA ASN A 52 -5.42 -6.99 -9.41
C ASN A 52 -4.08 -7.08 -8.70
N LEU A 53 -3.05 -6.65 -9.42
CA LEU A 53 -1.66 -6.73 -9.04
C LEU A 53 -1.00 -5.37 -9.26
N THR A 54 0.10 -5.14 -8.55
CA THR A 54 0.96 -3.99 -8.77
C THR A 54 2.34 -4.46 -9.20
N ALA A 55 2.74 -4.08 -10.40
CA ALA A 55 4.07 -4.35 -10.93
C ALA A 55 5.00 -3.16 -10.68
N HIS A 56 6.25 -3.43 -10.31
CA HIS A 56 7.24 -2.38 -10.02
C HIS A 56 8.62 -2.64 -10.60
N ALA A 57 9.40 -1.56 -10.67
CA ALA A 57 10.80 -1.53 -11.07
C ALA A 57 10.98 -2.12 -12.49
N PRO A 58 10.74 -1.30 -13.53
CA PRO A 58 10.89 -1.74 -14.91
C PRO A 58 12.34 -2.14 -15.20
N LEU A 59 12.52 -3.25 -15.91
CA LEU A 59 13.83 -3.81 -16.23
C LEU A 59 14.42 -3.27 -17.53
N ASN A 60 13.60 -2.63 -18.38
CA ASN A 60 14.01 -2.09 -19.68
C ASN A 60 13.42 -0.69 -19.92
N ALA A 61 13.63 0.24 -18.98
CA ALA A 61 13.25 1.63 -19.17
C ALA A 61 14.15 2.29 -20.22
N GLU A 62 13.58 3.14 -21.07
CA GLU A 62 14.31 3.96 -22.03
C GLU A 62 14.93 5.16 -21.30
N LEU A 63 16.26 5.13 -21.15
CA LEU A 63 17.02 6.16 -20.45
C LEU A 63 17.55 7.17 -21.46
N ASP A 64 17.21 8.44 -21.25
CA ASP A 64 17.71 9.56 -22.04
C ASP A 64 18.84 10.26 -21.26
N PHE A 65 20.09 9.93 -21.59
CA PHE A 65 21.26 10.44 -20.88
C PHE A 65 21.47 11.96 -21.05
N ASP A 66 20.87 12.59 -22.06
CA ASP A 66 20.88 14.05 -22.19
C ASP A 66 19.97 14.72 -21.15
N LEU A 67 19.00 13.98 -20.61
CA LEU A 67 18.08 14.41 -19.56
C LEU A 67 18.45 13.86 -18.17
N ILE A 68 19.54 13.10 -18.04
CA ILE A 68 20.01 12.61 -16.74
C ILE A 68 21.12 13.52 -16.23
N LEU A 69 20.84 14.22 -15.13
CA LEU A 69 21.78 15.18 -14.57
C LEU A 69 23.03 14.48 -13.98
N PRO A 70 24.23 15.08 -14.08
CA PRO A 70 25.49 14.52 -13.56
C PRO A 70 25.43 14.06 -12.10
N SER A 71 24.67 14.76 -11.26
CA SER A 71 24.46 14.38 -9.86
C SER A 71 23.73 13.05 -9.70
N LEU A 72 22.80 12.72 -10.61
CA LEU A 72 22.06 11.46 -10.58
C LEU A 72 22.93 10.29 -11.05
N LEU A 73 23.78 10.51 -12.06
CA LEU A 73 24.78 9.54 -12.51
C LEU A 73 25.76 9.22 -11.38
N ALA A 74 26.38 10.26 -10.79
CA ALA A 74 27.32 10.09 -9.68
C ALA A 74 26.67 9.40 -8.47
N ASN A 75 25.42 9.80 -8.13
CA ASN A 75 24.65 9.15 -7.09
C ASN A 75 24.24 7.73 -7.44
N SER A 76 24.29 7.29 -8.71
CA SER A 76 24.05 5.90 -9.11
C SER A 76 25.34 5.08 -9.15
N GLY A 77 26.50 5.70 -8.89
CA GLY A 77 27.80 5.06 -9.06
C GLY A 77 28.24 4.96 -10.52
N ILE A 78 27.66 5.78 -11.39
CA ILE A 78 27.99 5.87 -12.82
C ILE A 78 29.01 7.01 -12.99
N PRO A 79 30.15 6.77 -13.66
CA PRO A 79 31.17 7.81 -13.83
C PRO A 79 30.70 8.91 -14.80
N LEU A 80 31.24 10.12 -14.66
CA LEU A 80 30.79 11.28 -15.44
C LEU A 80 31.21 11.22 -16.92
N ASP A 81 32.19 10.39 -17.24
CA ASP A 81 32.66 10.09 -18.60
C ASP A 81 32.01 8.82 -19.18
N PHE A 82 30.95 8.31 -18.55
CA PHE A 82 30.14 7.20 -19.08
C PHE A 82 29.59 7.56 -20.46
N ASP A 83 29.87 6.71 -21.44
CA ASP A 83 29.35 6.84 -22.80
C ASP A 83 28.25 5.80 -23.04
N PRO A 84 26.96 6.19 -23.12
CA PRO A 84 25.88 5.24 -23.33
C PRO A 84 25.93 4.50 -24.68
N GLU A 85 26.75 4.93 -25.64
CA GLU A 85 26.96 4.23 -26.91
C GLU A 85 27.98 3.07 -26.81
N GLU A 86 28.93 3.15 -25.88
CA GLU A 86 30.06 2.22 -25.77
C GLU A 86 30.08 1.44 -24.44
N ASP A 87 29.55 2.04 -23.36
CA ASP A 87 29.52 1.48 -22.02
C ASP A 87 28.18 0.81 -21.69
N THR A 88 28.20 -0.12 -20.74
CA THR A 88 27.01 -0.82 -20.25
C THR A 88 26.84 -0.62 -18.75
N LEU A 89 25.64 -0.29 -18.30
CA LEU A 89 25.32 -0.22 -16.87
C LEU A 89 25.35 -1.62 -16.23
N THR A 90 25.90 -1.71 -15.02
CA THR A 90 25.64 -2.87 -14.15
C THR A 90 24.18 -2.87 -13.71
N LEU A 91 23.66 -4.02 -13.31
CA LEU A 91 22.28 -4.11 -12.82
C LEU A 91 22.05 -3.21 -11.59
N GLN A 92 23.05 -3.12 -10.71
CA GLN A 92 22.99 -2.25 -9.53
C GLN A 92 22.96 -0.76 -9.90
N GLN A 93 23.75 -0.33 -10.88
CA GLN A 93 23.75 1.06 -11.37
C GLN A 93 22.40 1.39 -12.00
N TYR A 94 21.87 0.49 -12.83
CA TYR A 94 20.56 0.62 -13.45
C TYR A 94 19.45 0.75 -12.40
N ASP A 95 19.34 -0.21 -11.46
CA ASP A 95 18.31 -0.21 -10.42
C ASP A 95 18.35 1.07 -9.58
N ARG A 96 19.56 1.54 -9.23
CA ARG A 96 19.73 2.78 -8.47
C ARG A 96 19.32 4.01 -9.27
N LEU A 97 19.64 4.05 -10.56
CA LEU A 97 19.24 5.14 -11.45
C LEU A 97 17.72 5.17 -11.63
N ILE A 98 17.07 4.03 -11.84
CA ILE A 98 15.59 3.92 -11.93
C ILE A 98 14.92 4.46 -10.67
N LEU A 99 15.43 4.10 -9.49
CA LEU A 99 14.91 4.62 -8.22
C LEU A 99 15.07 6.14 -8.09
N LEU A 100 16.17 6.71 -8.59
CA LEU A 100 16.43 8.15 -8.54
C LEU A 100 15.64 8.94 -9.59
N LEU A 101 15.25 8.32 -10.71
CA LEU A 101 14.41 8.92 -11.75
C LEU A 101 12.90 8.78 -11.48
N ALA A 102 12.53 7.90 -10.55
CA ALA A 102 11.14 7.68 -10.14
C ALA A 102 10.47 8.98 -9.67
N ASP A 103 9.21 9.17 -10.07
CA ASP A 103 8.49 10.43 -9.80
C ASP A 103 8.47 10.81 -8.32
N LYS A 104 8.28 9.81 -7.43
CA LYS A 104 8.19 9.97 -5.98
C LYS A 104 9.51 10.34 -5.29
N GLN A 105 10.65 10.25 -5.97
CA GLN A 105 11.98 10.48 -5.41
C GLN A 105 12.69 11.65 -6.07
N ASN A 106 12.47 11.82 -7.38
CA ASN A 106 13.12 12.87 -8.13
C ASN A 106 12.43 14.21 -7.82
N GLN A 107 13.17 15.19 -7.30
CA GLN A 107 12.66 16.57 -7.17
C GLN A 107 13.17 17.48 -8.29
N LEU A 108 14.10 16.98 -9.12
CA LEU A 108 14.74 17.75 -10.18
C LEU A 108 13.77 17.79 -11.38
N THR A 109 13.16 18.93 -11.62
CA THR A 109 12.19 19.11 -12.72
C THR A 109 12.86 19.16 -14.09
N GLU A 110 14.18 19.42 -14.15
CA GLU A 110 14.95 19.38 -15.40
C GLU A 110 15.32 17.95 -15.83
N ALA A 111 15.37 17.01 -14.88
CA ALA A 111 15.76 15.62 -15.14
C ALA A 111 14.66 14.81 -15.82
N GLN A 112 15.03 13.68 -16.43
CA GLN A 112 14.09 12.68 -16.95
C GLN A 112 13.16 12.17 -15.83
N ARG A 113 11.91 11.91 -16.20
CA ARG A 113 10.90 11.26 -15.36
C ARG A 113 10.48 9.96 -16.00
N ILE A 114 10.35 8.92 -15.20
CA ILE A 114 9.98 7.58 -15.66
C ILE A 114 8.90 6.99 -14.78
N ALA A 115 8.10 6.09 -15.34
CA ALA A 115 7.15 5.27 -14.60
C ALA A 115 7.90 4.14 -13.90
N THR A 116 7.53 3.85 -12.67
CA THR A 116 8.09 2.75 -11.87
C THR A 116 7.04 1.82 -11.29
N THR A 117 5.76 2.17 -11.44
CA THR A 117 4.61 1.45 -10.91
C THR A 117 3.55 1.27 -12.00
N PHE A 118 3.11 0.03 -12.21
CA PHE A 118 2.15 -0.32 -13.24
C PHE A 118 1.02 -1.16 -12.66
N GLY A 119 -0.23 -0.82 -13.00
CA GLY A 119 -1.36 -1.69 -12.77
C GLY A 119 -1.20 -2.98 -13.58
N ALA A 120 -1.43 -4.12 -12.94
CA ALA A 120 -1.36 -5.42 -13.57
C ALA A 120 -2.60 -6.24 -13.21
N VAL A 121 -2.99 -7.16 -14.09
CA VAL A 121 -4.16 -8.04 -13.87
C VAL A 121 -3.78 -9.47 -14.18
N TYR A 122 -4.11 -10.39 -13.27
CA TYR A 122 -4.08 -11.81 -13.53
C TYR A 122 -5.46 -12.27 -14.02
N ASN A 123 -5.53 -12.79 -15.24
CA ASN A 123 -6.78 -13.18 -15.90
C ASN A 123 -7.17 -14.67 -15.69
N GLY A 124 -6.56 -15.35 -14.72
CA GLY A 124 -6.70 -16.80 -14.52
C GLY A 124 -5.70 -17.65 -15.33
N GLN A 125 -4.96 -17.04 -16.26
CA GLN A 125 -3.92 -17.71 -17.06
C GLN A 125 -2.58 -16.99 -16.93
N THR A 126 -2.53 -15.70 -17.26
CA THR A 126 -1.32 -14.89 -17.33
C THR A 126 -1.51 -13.55 -16.63
N VAL A 127 -0.38 -12.91 -16.28
CA VAL A 127 -0.35 -11.53 -15.79
C VAL A 127 -0.18 -10.58 -16.97
N GLU A 128 -1.06 -9.61 -17.09
CA GLU A 128 -1.08 -8.60 -18.14
C GLU A 128 -0.88 -7.19 -17.55
N LEU A 129 -0.12 -6.35 -18.24
CA LEU A 129 0.09 -4.94 -17.88
C LEU A 129 -0.58 -4.05 -18.95
N PRO A 130 -1.82 -3.60 -18.74
CA PRO A 130 -2.54 -2.76 -19.70
C PRO A 130 -1.81 -1.44 -19.93
N ALA A 131 -2.02 -0.87 -21.12
CA ALA A 131 -1.39 0.38 -21.53
C ALA A 131 -1.87 1.59 -20.71
N LEU A 132 -3.09 1.60 -20.19
CA LEU A 132 -3.66 2.71 -19.41
C LEU A 132 -3.27 4.10 -19.98
N LEU A 133 -2.50 4.91 -19.25
CA LEU A 133 -2.02 6.23 -19.68
C LEU A 133 -0.63 6.20 -20.37
N ASN A 134 0.02 5.03 -20.42
CA ASN A 134 1.28 4.80 -21.12
C ASN A 134 1.01 4.13 -22.47
N THR A 135 1.29 4.81 -23.58
CA THR A 135 0.96 4.32 -24.92
C THR A 135 1.54 2.94 -25.29
N ALA A 136 2.65 2.52 -24.65
CA ALA A 136 3.34 1.26 -24.96
C ALA A 136 2.82 0.01 -24.18
N GLY A 137 2.26 0.19 -22.98
CA GLY A 137 1.89 -0.93 -22.08
C GLY A 137 3.04 -1.86 -21.70
N ASN A 138 2.72 -3.06 -21.17
CA ASN A 138 3.70 -4.11 -20.83
C ASN A 138 4.82 -3.69 -19.85
N GLY A 139 4.59 -2.67 -19.03
CA GLY A 139 5.63 -2.13 -18.12
C GLY A 139 6.73 -1.33 -18.83
N ALA A 140 6.49 -0.87 -20.06
CA ALA A 140 7.37 0.06 -20.75
C ALA A 140 7.42 1.39 -19.99
N SER A 141 8.63 1.95 -19.87
CA SER A 141 8.88 3.18 -19.13
C SER A 141 9.85 4.05 -19.92
N SER A 142 9.47 5.31 -20.13
CA SER A 142 10.27 6.30 -20.86
C SER A 142 9.78 7.70 -20.51
N THR A 143 10.34 8.74 -21.13
CA THR A 143 9.83 10.10 -21.01
C THR A 143 8.36 10.19 -21.45
N GLU A 144 7.99 9.48 -22.53
CA GLU A 144 6.61 9.44 -23.07
C GLU A 144 5.71 8.40 -22.37
N ASN A 145 6.29 7.50 -21.57
CA ASN A 145 5.59 6.48 -20.78
C ASN A 145 5.95 6.62 -19.30
N SER A 146 5.73 7.82 -18.77
CA SER A 146 6.13 8.18 -17.41
C SER A 146 4.96 8.22 -16.41
N SER A 147 3.79 7.68 -16.77
CA SER A 147 2.63 7.60 -15.88
C SER A 147 2.77 6.42 -14.94
N ASP A 148 2.71 6.67 -13.64
CA ASP A 148 2.54 5.63 -12.63
C ASP A 148 1.05 5.29 -12.52
N SER A 149 0.73 4.00 -12.43
CA SER A 149 -0.65 3.53 -12.28
C SER A 149 -0.73 2.33 -11.35
N GLN A 150 -1.86 2.20 -10.66
CA GLN A 150 -2.14 1.08 -9.76
C GLN A 150 -3.65 0.80 -9.72
N PHE A 151 -4.02 -0.48 -9.77
CA PHE A 151 -5.38 -0.91 -9.44
C PHE A 151 -5.47 -1.19 -7.95
N LEU A 152 -6.51 -0.66 -7.31
CA LEU A 152 -6.71 -0.67 -5.85
C LEU A 152 -8.03 -1.34 -5.46
N GLY A 153 -9.03 -1.31 -6.34
CA GLY A 153 -10.36 -1.91 -6.15
C GLY A 153 -10.76 -2.83 -7.31
N LEU A 154 -11.58 -3.83 -7.02
CA LEU A 154 -12.10 -4.81 -7.98
C LEU A 154 -13.47 -5.33 -7.53
N ASN A 155 -14.48 -5.28 -8.41
CA ASN A 155 -15.79 -5.89 -8.14
C ASN A 155 -16.02 -7.19 -8.94
N GLN A 156 -17.15 -7.86 -8.70
CA GLN A 156 -17.52 -9.10 -9.40
C GLN A 156 -17.94 -8.87 -10.86
N ASN A 157 -18.16 -7.62 -11.27
CA ASN A 157 -18.37 -7.25 -12.67
C ASN A 157 -17.05 -7.09 -13.46
N ASN A 158 -15.91 -7.45 -12.86
CA ASN A 158 -14.56 -7.30 -13.42
C ASN A 158 -14.20 -5.84 -13.74
N ILE A 159 -14.77 -4.89 -13.00
CA ILE A 159 -14.36 -3.49 -13.06
C ILE A 159 -13.22 -3.28 -12.10
N GLN A 160 -12.10 -2.77 -12.62
CA GLN A 160 -10.97 -2.32 -11.81
C GLN A 160 -11.06 -0.81 -11.59
N VAL A 161 -10.79 -0.39 -10.35
CA VAL A 161 -10.60 1.03 -10.02
C VAL A 161 -9.25 1.25 -9.37
N GLY A 162 -8.75 2.48 -9.41
CA GLY A 162 -7.43 2.77 -8.87
C GLY A 162 -7.01 4.22 -8.97
N ILE A 163 -5.70 4.42 -9.13
CA ILE A 163 -5.06 5.73 -9.28
C ILE A 163 -4.05 5.71 -10.44
N ALA A 164 -3.94 6.83 -11.14
CA ALA A 164 -2.84 7.06 -12.08
C ALA A 164 -2.37 8.53 -12.08
N SER A 165 -1.09 8.76 -12.35
CA SER A 165 -0.53 10.10 -12.61
C SER A 165 -0.58 10.44 -14.10
N ALA A 166 -0.57 11.72 -14.47
CA ALA A 166 -0.40 12.09 -15.87
C ALA A 166 1.03 11.78 -16.34
N PRO A 167 1.22 11.35 -17.61
CA PRO A 167 2.54 11.29 -18.20
C PRO A 167 3.16 12.69 -18.25
N TYR A 168 4.48 12.75 -18.16
CA TYR A 168 5.24 13.98 -18.24
C TYR A 168 5.49 14.34 -19.70
N TYR A 169 5.44 15.63 -19.99
CA TYR A 169 5.92 16.22 -21.23
C TYR A 169 6.94 17.31 -20.92
N ARG A 170 7.69 17.72 -21.94
CA ARG A 170 8.79 18.67 -21.80
C ARG A 170 8.37 20.07 -22.26
N THR A 171 8.74 21.08 -21.48
CA THR A 171 8.45 22.49 -21.77
C THR A 171 9.70 23.34 -21.62
N GLU A 172 9.96 24.20 -22.60
CA GLU A 172 11.05 25.17 -22.55
C GLU A 172 10.67 26.41 -21.74
N PHE A 173 11.61 26.95 -20.98
CA PHE A 173 11.47 28.17 -20.22
C PHE A 173 12.75 29.02 -20.36
N THR A 174 12.60 30.25 -20.84
CA THR A 174 13.72 31.16 -21.05
C THR A 174 13.67 32.30 -20.05
N TYR A 175 14.79 32.56 -19.38
CA TYR A 175 14.93 33.70 -18.46
C TYR A 175 16.22 34.47 -18.73
N THR A 176 16.27 35.71 -18.25
CA THR A 176 17.46 36.55 -18.35
C THR A 176 18.13 36.61 -16.97
N PRO A 177 19.37 36.11 -16.81
CA PRO A 177 20.06 36.19 -15.54
C PRO A 177 20.39 37.66 -15.20
N PRO A 178 20.61 37.99 -13.90
CA PRO A 178 21.06 39.33 -13.53
C PRO A 178 22.40 39.66 -14.20
N ALA A 179 22.56 40.91 -14.64
CA ALA A 179 23.80 41.38 -15.26
C ALA A 179 25.01 41.17 -14.34
N SER A 180 26.10 40.68 -14.89
CA SER A 180 27.38 40.48 -14.19
C SER A 180 28.41 41.47 -14.71
N GLY A 181 28.47 42.67 -14.11
CA GLY A 181 29.35 43.75 -14.57
C GLY A 181 28.71 44.60 -15.68
N ASP A 182 29.52 45.03 -16.66
CA ASP A 182 29.08 45.88 -17.78
C ASP A 182 28.60 45.07 -19.01
N GLU A 183 28.49 43.75 -18.90
CA GLU A 183 28.04 42.87 -19.99
C GLU A 183 26.51 42.68 -19.97
N GLU A 184 25.88 42.80 -21.14
CA GLU A 184 24.46 42.47 -21.32
C GLU A 184 24.23 40.98 -21.01
N PRO A 185 23.29 40.64 -20.12
CA PRO A 185 23.04 39.25 -19.76
C PRO A 185 22.49 38.45 -20.94
N THR A 186 23.07 37.28 -21.19
CA THR A 186 22.59 36.37 -22.24
C THR A 186 21.42 35.54 -21.69
N PRO A 187 20.26 35.47 -22.38
CA PRO A 187 19.15 34.62 -21.97
C PRO A 187 19.55 33.14 -21.89
N ILE A 188 19.03 32.46 -20.87
CA ILE A 188 19.25 31.02 -20.64
C ILE A 188 17.91 30.30 -20.82
N THR A 189 17.88 29.27 -21.67
CA THR A 189 16.73 28.38 -21.83
C THR A 189 16.95 27.10 -21.03
N LYS A 190 15.97 26.75 -20.21
CA LYS A 190 15.88 25.48 -19.49
C LYS A 190 14.74 24.64 -20.04
N ASN A 191 14.86 23.33 -19.90
CA ASN A 191 13.82 22.38 -20.27
C ASN A 191 13.33 21.68 -19.00
N PHE A 192 12.01 21.74 -18.75
CA PHE A 192 11.39 21.20 -17.55
C PHE A 192 10.36 20.13 -17.89
N ALA A 193 10.28 19.09 -17.06
CA ALA A 193 9.20 18.12 -17.04
C ALA A 193 7.96 18.73 -16.37
N GLN A 194 6.82 18.68 -17.07
CA GLN A 194 5.51 19.09 -16.58
C GLN A 194 4.47 18.02 -16.90
N ARG A 195 3.32 18.04 -16.25
CA ARG A 195 2.22 17.11 -16.49
C ARG A 195 0.88 17.80 -16.26
N ASP A 196 -0.18 17.29 -16.90
CA ASP A 196 -1.50 17.94 -16.88
C ASP A 196 -2.20 17.86 -15.51
N PHE A 197 -1.97 16.77 -14.77
CA PHE A 197 -2.53 16.57 -13.44
C PHE A 197 -1.61 15.76 -12.55
N THR A 198 -1.71 15.96 -11.24
CA THR A 198 -0.97 15.14 -10.28
C THR A 198 -1.44 13.70 -10.23
N SER A 199 -2.73 13.49 -9.98
CA SER A 199 -3.33 12.16 -9.89
C SER A 199 -4.80 12.19 -10.28
N ARG A 200 -5.25 11.06 -10.81
CA ARG A 200 -6.65 10.81 -11.15
C ARG A 200 -7.07 9.44 -10.65
N GLY A 201 -8.30 9.37 -10.13
CA GLY A 201 -9.00 8.10 -10.00
C GLY A 201 -9.17 7.48 -11.38
N ILE A 202 -8.90 6.18 -11.50
CA ILE A 202 -9.12 5.45 -12.75
C ILE A 202 -10.24 4.44 -12.59
N TRP A 203 -11.04 4.27 -13.63
CA TRP A 203 -12.01 3.18 -13.81
C TRP A 203 -11.66 2.46 -15.11
N TYR A 204 -11.63 1.13 -15.06
CA TYR A 204 -11.23 0.28 -16.17
C TYR A 204 -12.10 -0.98 -16.24
N ASP A 205 -12.63 -1.31 -17.42
CA ASP A 205 -13.47 -2.50 -17.64
C ASP A 205 -12.73 -3.64 -18.38
N GLY A 206 -11.40 -3.56 -18.46
CA GLY A 206 -10.60 -4.45 -19.31
C GLY A 206 -10.39 -3.91 -20.74
N SER A 207 -11.06 -2.83 -21.14
CA SER A 207 -10.93 -2.24 -22.48
C SER A 207 -10.94 -0.71 -22.52
N GLN A 208 -11.80 -0.07 -21.74
CA GLN A 208 -11.97 1.38 -21.68
C GLN A 208 -11.45 1.91 -20.35
N LEU A 209 -10.66 2.97 -20.43
CA LEU A 209 -10.18 3.72 -19.27
C LEU A 209 -10.97 5.02 -19.14
N LYS A 210 -11.43 5.33 -17.92
CA LYS A 210 -12.01 6.62 -17.54
C LYS A 210 -11.22 7.24 -16.40
N LEU A 211 -11.14 8.57 -16.41
CA LEU A 211 -10.48 9.36 -15.38
C LEU A 211 -11.52 10.14 -14.56
N ILE A 212 -11.43 10.03 -13.24
CA ILE A 212 -12.29 10.77 -12.31
C ILE A 212 -11.64 12.13 -12.05
N THR A 213 -12.33 13.20 -12.40
CA THR A 213 -11.81 14.56 -12.21
C THR A 213 -12.25 15.10 -10.84
N PRO A 214 -11.32 15.68 -10.04
CA PRO A 214 -11.67 16.30 -8.77
C PRO A 214 -12.37 17.64 -8.97
N THR A 215 -13.00 18.15 -7.91
CA THR A 215 -13.67 19.47 -7.94
C THR A 215 -12.68 20.63 -7.97
N GLU A 216 -11.58 20.56 -7.21
CA GLU A 216 -10.50 21.54 -7.26
C GLU A 216 -9.38 21.01 -8.17
N GLN A 217 -9.08 21.73 -9.23
CA GLN A 217 -8.13 21.34 -10.27
C GLN A 217 -7.38 22.53 -10.90
N GLU A 218 -7.59 23.75 -10.42
CA GLU A 218 -7.02 24.95 -11.05
C GLU A 218 -5.49 24.95 -10.97
N VAL A 219 -4.97 24.44 -9.86
CA VAL A 219 -3.54 24.28 -9.61
C VAL A 219 -3.15 22.84 -9.92
N LEU A 220 -2.03 22.62 -10.62
CA LEU A 220 -1.45 21.29 -10.93
C LEU A 220 -2.45 20.20 -11.40
N GLY A 221 -3.61 20.58 -11.95
CA GLY A 221 -4.71 19.68 -12.29
C GLY A 221 -5.40 19.00 -11.10
N GLY A 222 -5.09 19.30 -9.84
CA GLY A 222 -5.72 18.64 -8.69
C GLY A 222 -5.41 17.15 -8.52
N GLU A 223 -6.05 16.52 -7.54
CA GLU A 223 -5.78 15.14 -7.11
C GLU A 223 -7.07 14.35 -6.89
N SER A 224 -7.10 13.09 -7.32
CA SER A 224 -8.14 12.14 -6.95
C SER A 224 -7.65 10.70 -7.06
N ALA A 225 -8.34 9.79 -6.37
CA ALA A 225 -8.12 8.35 -6.46
C ALA A 225 -9.41 7.61 -6.19
N LEU A 226 -9.56 6.42 -6.79
CA LEU A 226 -10.54 5.42 -6.38
C LEU A 226 -9.80 4.28 -5.70
N PHE A 227 -10.17 3.96 -4.46
CA PHE A 227 -9.56 2.89 -3.69
C PHE A 227 -10.36 1.60 -3.77
N ASP A 228 -11.68 1.69 -3.89
CA ASP A 228 -12.55 0.52 -3.90
C ASP A 228 -13.84 0.76 -4.67
N ILE A 229 -14.51 -0.32 -5.05
CA ILE A 229 -15.78 -0.28 -5.80
C ILE A 229 -16.65 -1.48 -5.45
N ASN A 230 -17.93 -1.22 -5.16
CA ASN A 230 -18.88 -2.27 -4.85
C ASN A 230 -19.59 -2.83 -6.10
N GLU A 231 -20.51 -3.77 -5.89
CA GLU A 231 -21.21 -4.48 -6.98
C GLU A 231 -22.24 -3.63 -7.72
N HIS A 232 -22.61 -2.48 -7.15
CA HIS A 232 -23.54 -1.51 -7.73
C HIS A 232 -22.83 -0.37 -8.47
N ASN A 233 -21.53 -0.52 -8.75
CA ASN A 233 -20.66 0.51 -9.34
C ASN A 233 -20.62 1.81 -8.52
N VAL A 234 -20.72 1.67 -7.19
CA VAL A 234 -20.44 2.76 -6.27
C VAL A 234 -18.97 2.64 -5.85
N ALA A 235 -18.17 3.65 -6.20
CA ALA A 235 -16.74 3.66 -5.93
C ALA A 235 -16.42 4.61 -4.77
N ALA A 236 -15.47 4.24 -3.92
CA ALA A 236 -14.99 5.05 -2.80
C ALA A 236 -13.53 5.46 -3.00
N GLY A 237 -13.18 6.65 -2.53
CA GLY A 237 -11.84 7.19 -2.66
C GLY A 237 -11.72 8.60 -2.11
N TYR A 238 -10.99 9.47 -2.80
CA TYR A 238 -10.86 10.88 -2.41
C TYR A 238 -10.71 11.81 -3.61
N MET A 239 -10.97 13.11 -3.40
CA MET A 239 -10.65 14.17 -4.35
C MET A 239 -10.25 15.48 -3.67
N SER A 240 -9.49 16.32 -4.37
CA SER A 240 -9.20 17.70 -3.95
C SER A 240 -10.46 18.56 -4.03
N VAL A 241 -10.72 19.32 -2.96
CA VAL A 241 -11.91 20.19 -2.83
C VAL A 241 -11.57 21.67 -2.71
N SER A 242 -10.37 22.00 -2.22
CA SER A 242 -9.83 23.36 -2.15
C SER A 242 -8.32 23.32 -1.92
N LEU A 243 -7.63 24.44 -2.11
CA LEU A 243 -6.28 24.63 -1.58
C LEU A 243 -6.34 24.74 -0.03
N THR A 244 -5.30 24.24 0.64
CA THR A 244 -5.06 24.57 2.04
C THR A 244 -4.63 26.04 2.17
N PRO A 245 -4.75 26.69 3.34
CA PRO A 245 -4.19 28.03 3.54
C PRO A 245 -2.70 28.11 3.18
N GLN A 246 -1.89 27.16 3.65
CA GLN A 246 -0.47 27.08 3.30
C GLN A 246 -0.24 26.84 1.79
N GLY A 247 -1.12 26.05 1.15
CA GLY A 247 -1.11 25.82 -0.29
C GLY A 247 -1.40 27.09 -1.09
N ALA A 248 -2.37 27.89 -0.65
CA ALA A 248 -2.70 29.18 -1.26
C ALA A 248 -1.56 30.21 -1.12
N ASP A 249 -0.93 30.27 0.05
CA ASP A 249 0.26 31.10 0.27
C ASP A 249 1.42 30.65 -0.61
N ARG A 250 1.61 29.33 -0.76
CA ARG A 250 2.63 28.78 -1.66
C ARG A 250 2.40 29.19 -3.12
N VAL A 251 1.15 29.11 -3.59
CA VAL A 251 0.77 29.53 -4.95
C VAL A 251 1.03 31.03 -5.12
N THR A 252 0.62 31.86 -4.15
CA THR A 252 0.83 33.31 -4.17
C THR A 252 2.32 33.67 -4.23
N GLY A 253 3.14 33.09 -3.36
CA GLY A 253 4.59 33.34 -3.37
C GLY A 253 5.28 32.88 -4.67
N CYS A 254 4.77 31.81 -5.30
CA CYS A 254 5.26 31.38 -6.61
C CYS A 254 4.80 32.32 -7.75
N GLN A 255 3.62 32.93 -7.64
CA GLN A 255 3.15 33.95 -8.60
C GLN A 255 4.03 35.20 -8.51
N GLU A 256 4.24 35.72 -7.30
CA GLU A 256 5.13 36.87 -7.06
C GLU A 256 6.54 36.61 -7.59
N TYR A 257 7.10 35.44 -7.31
CA TYR A 257 8.41 35.05 -7.83
C TYR A 257 8.44 34.99 -9.36
N ALA A 258 7.39 34.45 -10.00
CA ALA A 258 7.33 34.34 -11.46
C ALA A 258 7.22 35.70 -12.18
N GLU A 259 6.87 36.77 -11.46
CA GLU A 259 6.84 38.14 -11.99
C GLU A 259 8.21 38.86 -11.88
N GLU A 260 9.19 38.29 -11.16
CA GLU A 260 10.53 38.85 -11.06
C GLU A 260 11.30 38.75 -12.41
N GLU A 261 12.07 39.79 -12.76
CA GLU A 261 12.80 39.87 -14.04
C GLU A 261 13.81 38.72 -14.23
N ASN A 262 14.39 38.23 -13.14
CA ASN A 262 15.38 37.17 -13.09
C ASN A 262 14.81 35.83 -12.60
N ALA A 263 13.50 35.65 -12.61
CA ALA A 263 12.84 34.39 -12.25
C ALA A 263 13.36 33.25 -13.15
N ASN A 264 13.98 32.24 -12.55
CA ASN A 264 14.65 31.16 -13.29
C ASN A 264 13.85 29.85 -13.37
N THR A 265 12.59 29.89 -12.93
CA THR A 265 11.64 28.79 -12.99
C THR A 265 10.24 29.29 -13.30
N SER A 266 9.41 28.44 -13.90
CA SER A 266 8.01 28.78 -14.19
C SER A 266 7.13 28.70 -12.95
N LEU A 267 5.97 29.36 -12.98
CA LEU A 267 4.94 29.26 -11.94
C LEU A 267 4.60 27.78 -11.66
N TYR A 268 4.34 26.99 -12.71
CA TYR A 268 4.03 25.56 -12.59
C TYR A 268 5.12 24.83 -11.80
N ASN A 269 6.39 24.97 -12.19
CA ASN A 269 7.49 24.25 -11.56
C ASN A 269 7.72 24.68 -10.11
N CYS A 270 7.53 25.97 -9.79
CA CYS A 270 7.60 26.47 -8.44
C CYS A 270 6.52 25.83 -7.54
N VAL A 271 5.27 25.79 -8.03
CA VAL A 271 4.14 25.21 -7.28
C VAL A 271 4.27 23.70 -7.16
N TRP A 272 4.66 23.01 -8.24
CA TRP A 272 4.93 21.57 -8.27
C TRP A 272 5.98 21.17 -7.22
N LEU A 273 7.06 21.95 -7.08
CA LEU A 273 8.07 21.68 -6.04
C LEU A 273 7.48 21.85 -4.62
N GLY A 274 6.56 22.78 -4.41
CA GLY A 274 5.82 22.92 -3.16
C GLY A 274 4.98 21.69 -2.84
N TRP A 275 4.22 21.21 -3.82
CA TRP A 275 3.43 19.99 -3.74
C TRP A 275 4.29 18.74 -3.50
N PHE A 276 5.43 18.62 -4.20
CA PHE A 276 6.36 17.52 -4.03
C PHE A 276 6.91 17.46 -2.60
N ASN A 277 7.35 18.61 -2.07
CA ASN A 277 7.86 18.71 -0.72
C ASN A 277 6.79 18.37 0.33
N ALA A 278 5.55 18.82 0.14
CA ALA A 278 4.44 18.52 1.05
C ALA A 278 4.20 17.01 1.21
N GLN A 279 4.21 16.23 0.12
CA GLN A 279 4.05 14.77 0.20
C GLN A 279 5.20 14.07 0.90
N SER A 280 6.42 14.62 0.76
CA SER A 280 7.61 14.06 1.37
C SER A 280 7.74 14.36 2.88
N SER A 281 6.83 15.17 3.43
CA SER A 281 6.87 15.60 4.84
C SER A 281 6.72 14.44 5.83
N THR A 282 7.48 14.53 6.92
CA THR A 282 7.48 13.55 8.02
C THR A 282 7.31 14.25 9.37
N VAL A 283 6.59 13.59 10.28
CA VAL A 283 6.56 13.93 11.71
C VAL A 283 7.06 12.72 12.48
N GLY A 284 8.24 12.85 13.10
CA GLY A 284 8.97 11.70 13.63
C GLY A 284 9.35 10.72 12.52
N SER A 285 9.00 9.44 12.68
CA SER A 285 9.21 8.40 11.66
C SER A 285 8.01 8.20 10.71
N MET A 286 6.95 9.00 10.82
CA MET A 286 5.71 8.84 10.05
C MET A 286 5.63 9.84 8.91
N ARG A 287 5.55 9.34 7.68
CA ARG A 287 5.20 10.14 6.50
C ARG A 287 3.75 10.61 6.63
N GLN A 288 3.52 11.91 6.42
CA GLN A 288 2.19 12.49 6.55
C GLN A 288 1.40 12.46 5.22
N ASN A 289 2.11 12.29 4.09
CA ASN A 289 1.58 12.34 2.73
C ASN A 289 0.61 13.52 2.56
N LEU A 290 1.08 14.72 2.93
CA LEU A 290 0.29 15.94 2.81
C LEU A 290 0.21 16.37 1.34
N SER A 291 -0.81 17.15 1.03
CA SER A 291 -0.96 17.85 -0.24
C SER A 291 -1.06 19.36 0.01
N ILE A 292 -0.95 20.14 -1.07
CA ILE A 292 -1.35 21.55 -1.09
C ILE A 292 -2.88 21.72 -1.09
N TYR A 293 -3.62 20.63 -1.26
CA TYR A 293 -5.08 20.59 -1.21
C TYR A 293 -5.62 20.07 0.12
N ASP A 294 -6.80 20.56 0.49
CA ASP A 294 -7.73 19.78 1.29
C ASP A 294 -8.38 18.72 0.41
N MET A 295 -8.41 17.50 0.93
CA MET A 295 -8.85 16.30 0.23
C MET A 295 -10.03 15.72 0.97
N HIS A 296 -11.13 15.45 0.29
CA HIS A 296 -12.28 14.82 0.91
C HIS A 296 -12.48 13.40 0.39
N ALA A 297 -12.70 12.48 1.32
CA ALA A 297 -13.31 11.19 1.08
C ALA A 297 -14.59 11.41 0.28
N THR A 298 -14.73 10.67 -0.80
CA THR A 298 -15.84 10.84 -1.72
C THR A 298 -16.31 9.48 -2.20
N ILE A 299 -17.62 9.34 -2.33
CA ILE A 299 -18.28 8.17 -2.88
C ILE A 299 -18.93 8.59 -4.19
N TRP A 300 -18.62 7.91 -5.29
CA TRP A 300 -19.14 8.17 -6.63
C TRP A 300 -20.08 7.05 -7.06
N GLN A 301 -21.26 7.42 -7.54
CA GLN A 301 -22.06 6.52 -8.38
C GLN A 301 -21.54 6.62 -9.81
N LEU A 302 -21.05 5.50 -10.33
CA LEU A 302 -20.62 5.37 -11.72
C LEU A 302 -21.67 4.64 -12.55
N ASP A 303 -21.80 4.99 -13.83
CA ASP A 303 -22.60 4.21 -14.77
C ASP A 303 -21.80 3.02 -15.34
N ALA A 304 -22.44 2.25 -16.22
CA ALA A 304 -21.82 1.07 -16.84
C ALA A 304 -20.68 1.40 -17.83
N GLN A 305 -20.42 2.69 -18.10
CA GLN A 305 -19.33 3.18 -18.94
C GLN A 305 -18.25 3.90 -18.10
N GLY A 306 -18.38 3.89 -16.77
CA GLY A 306 -17.46 4.56 -15.86
C GLY A 306 -17.66 6.07 -15.77
N GLU A 307 -18.76 6.62 -16.28
CA GLU A 307 -19.07 8.04 -16.15
C GLU A 307 -19.68 8.34 -14.78
N VAL A 308 -19.32 9.49 -14.20
CA VAL A 308 -19.85 9.93 -12.90
C VAL A 308 -21.29 10.40 -13.04
N VAL A 309 -22.21 9.70 -12.39
CA VAL A 309 -23.64 10.07 -12.32
C VAL A 309 -23.89 11.08 -11.20
N SER A 310 -23.32 10.80 -10.03
CA SER A 310 -23.40 11.64 -8.83
C SER A 310 -22.26 11.29 -7.88
N PHE A 311 -21.99 12.16 -6.91
CA PHE A 311 -21.07 11.87 -5.83
C PHE A 311 -21.50 12.52 -4.52
N GLU A 312 -21.04 11.96 -3.41
CA GLU A 312 -21.18 12.52 -2.07
C GLU A 312 -19.79 12.68 -1.44
N SER A 313 -19.50 13.85 -0.87
CA SER A 313 -18.20 14.21 -0.30
C SER A 313 -18.33 14.38 1.22
N TYR A 314 -17.30 13.94 1.95
CA TYR A 314 -17.32 13.84 3.41
C TYR A 314 -16.25 14.71 4.07
N GLU A 315 -16.68 15.64 4.93
CA GLU A 315 -15.77 16.54 5.66
C GLU A 315 -14.98 15.80 6.77
N PRO A 316 -13.84 16.33 7.23
CA PRO A 316 -13.12 15.79 8.38
C PRO A 316 -13.96 15.70 9.66
N LEU A 317 -13.61 14.74 10.53
CA LEU A 317 -14.20 14.51 11.86
C LEU A 317 -14.25 15.76 12.75
N SER A 318 -13.35 16.72 12.50
CA SER A 318 -13.36 18.01 13.17
C SER A 318 -13.12 19.11 12.15
N PRO A 319 -13.83 20.25 12.24
CA PRO A 319 -13.55 21.38 11.38
C PRO A 319 -12.13 21.90 11.65
N ARG A 320 -11.51 22.46 10.60
CA ARG A 320 -10.23 23.17 10.68
C ARG A 320 -10.30 24.28 11.74
N ARG A 321 -9.30 24.36 12.61
CA ARG A 321 -9.12 25.48 13.55
C ARG A 321 -8.60 26.72 12.81
N GLU A 322 -8.93 27.91 13.31
CA GLU A 322 -8.62 29.19 12.64
C GLU A 322 -7.11 29.41 12.39
N ASP A 323 -6.26 28.86 13.24
CA ASP A 323 -4.79 28.96 13.19
C ASP A 323 -4.11 27.75 12.53
N ASP A 324 -4.88 26.78 12.04
CA ASP A 324 -4.34 25.61 11.33
C ASP A 324 -4.30 25.88 9.83
N GLU A 325 -3.08 26.03 9.29
CA GLU A 325 -2.85 26.34 7.87
C GLU A 325 -2.71 25.09 6.99
N GLU A 326 -2.73 23.89 7.57
CA GLU A 326 -2.28 22.68 6.88
C GLU A 326 -3.41 21.71 6.54
N ALA A 327 -3.18 20.71 5.68
CA ALA A 327 -4.27 19.86 5.15
C ALA A 327 -5.16 19.21 6.25
N MET A 328 -6.47 19.41 6.15
CA MET A 328 -7.51 18.74 6.95
C MET A 328 -8.35 17.90 6.00
N SER A 329 -7.96 16.63 5.90
CA SER A 329 -8.45 15.71 4.85
C SER A 329 -9.20 14.48 5.38
N THR A 330 -9.92 13.82 4.49
CA THR A 330 -10.53 12.50 4.67
C THR A 330 -10.20 11.60 3.47
N TYR A 331 -10.13 10.30 3.71
CA TYR A 331 -9.80 9.29 2.70
C TYR A 331 -10.66 8.05 2.93
N ALA A 332 -11.47 7.65 1.95
CA ALA A 332 -12.19 6.39 1.96
C ALA A 332 -11.36 5.32 1.24
N TYR A 333 -11.08 4.20 1.91
CA TYR A 333 -10.22 3.13 1.41
C TYR A 333 -10.99 1.87 0.99
N ALA A 334 -12.19 1.65 1.52
CA ALA A 334 -13.04 0.52 1.20
C ALA A 334 -14.52 0.89 1.28
N ILE A 335 -15.37 0.14 0.58
CA ILE A 335 -16.82 0.32 0.56
C ILE A 335 -17.54 -1.02 0.42
N ASN A 336 -18.62 -1.22 1.18
CA ASN A 336 -19.45 -2.42 1.07
C ASN A 336 -20.67 -2.22 0.15
N ASN A 337 -21.48 -3.27 -0.02
CA ASN A 337 -22.69 -3.22 -0.85
C ASN A 337 -23.87 -2.47 -0.22
N ASN A 338 -23.72 -1.98 1.01
CA ASN A 338 -24.67 -1.09 1.69
C ASN A 338 -24.31 0.40 1.50
N ASP A 339 -23.35 0.69 0.62
CA ASP A 339 -22.79 2.02 0.34
C ASP A 339 -22.17 2.70 1.57
N ILE A 340 -21.69 1.91 2.53
CA ILE A 340 -20.94 2.39 3.70
C ILE A 340 -19.46 2.28 3.38
N ALA A 341 -18.77 3.42 3.38
CA ALA A 341 -17.33 3.45 3.17
C ALA A 341 -16.58 3.64 4.49
N VAL A 342 -15.35 3.15 4.53
CA VAL A 342 -14.47 3.26 5.69
C VAL A 342 -13.09 3.74 5.28
N GLY A 343 -12.37 4.35 6.22
CA GLY A 343 -11.01 4.76 5.97
C GLY A 343 -10.45 5.58 7.11
N GLN A 344 -10.02 6.79 6.78
CA GLN A 344 -9.26 7.64 7.69
C GLN A 344 -9.68 9.11 7.57
N SER A 345 -9.74 9.80 8.70
CA SER A 345 -10.04 11.22 8.78
C SER A 345 -9.06 11.95 9.69
N TRP A 346 -8.66 13.15 9.30
CA TRP A 346 -8.03 14.09 10.21
C TRP A 346 -8.98 14.53 11.32
N THR A 347 -8.42 14.76 12.51
CA THR A 347 -9.09 15.24 13.72
C THR A 347 -8.05 15.85 14.68
N TYR A 348 -8.49 16.29 15.85
CA TYR A 348 -7.62 16.73 16.94
C TYR A 348 -7.77 15.82 18.17
N LEU A 349 -6.65 15.47 18.81
CA LEU A 349 -6.64 14.67 20.04
C LEU A 349 -6.92 15.53 21.28
N GLY A 350 -8.03 15.21 21.95
CA GLY A 350 -8.44 15.87 23.19
C GLY A 350 -8.85 17.34 23.04
N ASP A 351 -9.23 17.95 24.16
CA ASP A 351 -9.72 19.34 24.20
C ASP A 351 -8.60 20.39 24.19
N ASN A 352 -7.33 19.96 24.17
CA ASN A 352 -6.19 20.88 24.17
C ASN A 352 -6.01 21.53 22.80
N VAL A 353 -5.76 22.84 22.84
CA VAL A 353 -5.75 23.74 21.69
C VAL A 353 -4.40 23.74 20.97
N ASP A 354 -3.35 23.13 21.53
CA ASP A 354 -2.02 23.15 20.91
C ASP A 354 -2.01 22.38 19.57
N PHE A 355 -1.38 22.99 18.56
CA PHE A 355 -1.21 22.48 17.18
C PHE A 355 -0.69 21.02 17.11
N PHE A 356 0.06 20.56 18.12
CA PHE A 356 0.65 19.21 18.18
C PHE A 356 -0.34 18.06 18.33
N PHE A 357 -1.65 18.33 18.43
CA PHE A 357 -2.68 17.29 18.59
C PHE A 357 -3.42 16.93 17.30
N ARG A 358 -3.05 17.48 16.15
CA ARG A 358 -3.62 17.07 14.86
C ARG A 358 -3.21 15.62 14.53
N THR A 359 -4.17 14.76 14.23
CA THR A 359 -3.91 13.36 13.92
C THR A 359 -4.93 12.77 12.95
N LYS A 360 -4.60 11.61 12.37
CA LYS A 360 -5.52 10.83 11.55
C LYS A 360 -6.07 9.64 12.32
N MET A 361 -7.39 9.52 12.39
CA MET A 361 -8.11 8.46 13.09
C MET A 361 -8.96 7.62 12.13
N PRO A 362 -9.24 6.35 12.47
CA PRO A 362 -10.16 5.51 11.70
C PRO A 362 -11.56 6.13 11.68
N ALA A 363 -12.16 6.18 10.49
CA ALA A 363 -13.44 6.83 10.25
C ALA A 363 -14.37 5.98 9.37
N ILE A 364 -15.67 6.18 9.55
CA ILE A 364 -16.76 5.64 8.75
C ILE A 364 -17.42 6.81 8.02
N PHE A 365 -17.71 6.62 6.73
CA PHE A 365 -18.38 7.59 5.85
C PHE A 365 -19.73 7.01 5.45
N VAL A 366 -20.81 7.61 5.94
CA VAL A 366 -22.17 7.09 5.72
C VAL A 366 -23.20 8.21 5.83
N ASN A 367 -24.16 8.25 4.90
CA ASN A 367 -25.27 9.23 4.89
C ASN A 367 -24.80 10.69 4.99
N GLY A 368 -23.74 11.06 4.26
CA GLY A 368 -23.17 12.41 4.30
C GLY A 368 -22.45 12.80 5.59
N GLU A 369 -22.24 11.85 6.53
CA GLU A 369 -21.58 12.10 7.80
C GLU A 369 -20.28 11.30 7.94
N THR A 370 -19.24 11.95 8.49
CA THR A 370 -18.00 11.30 8.92
C THR A 370 -18.09 10.96 10.40
N ARG A 371 -18.01 9.67 10.73
CA ARG A 371 -18.14 9.14 12.10
C ARG A 371 -16.83 8.54 12.58
N PRO A 372 -16.38 8.81 13.83
CA PRO A 372 -15.17 8.19 14.35
C PRO A 372 -15.44 6.74 14.72
N VAL A 373 -14.50 5.84 14.45
CA VAL A 373 -14.54 4.44 14.95
C VAL A 373 -14.32 4.39 16.46
N THR A 374 -13.52 5.31 17.00
CA THR A 374 -13.29 5.45 18.45
C THR A 374 -12.99 6.90 18.81
N THR A 375 -13.43 7.31 20.00
CA THR A 375 -13.11 8.62 20.60
C THR A 375 -12.19 8.47 21.81
N ASP A 376 -11.61 7.28 22.01
CA ASP A 376 -10.72 7.04 23.13
C ASP A 376 -9.32 7.63 22.88
N ASN A 377 -8.97 8.64 23.68
CA ASN A 377 -7.72 9.38 23.57
C ASN A 377 -6.47 8.54 23.89
N GLN A 378 -6.60 7.29 24.33
CA GLN A 378 -5.47 6.36 24.42
C GLN A 378 -4.91 5.99 23.03
N TYR A 379 -5.75 6.10 21.99
CA TYR A 379 -5.38 5.89 20.61
C TYR A 379 -5.04 7.23 19.97
N THR A 380 -3.91 7.27 19.28
CA THR A 380 -3.32 8.53 18.81
C THR A 380 -3.19 8.60 17.30
N TRP A 381 -3.49 7.50 16.60
CA TRP A 381 -3.52 7.39 15.14
C TRP A 381 -4.31 6.13 14.78
N GLY A 382 -4.76 5.98 13.53
CA GLY A 382 -5.24 4.71 13.01
C GLY A 382 -5.91 4.82 11.66
N SER A 383 -6.39 3.70 11.15
CA SER A 383 -7.15 3.61 9.90
C SER A 383 -8.10 2.41 9.95
N ALA A 384 -9.31 2.58 9.43
CA ALA A 384 -10.09 1.45 8.95
C ALA A 384 -9.57 1.11 7.55
N THR A 385 -9.42 -0.18 7.24
CA THR A 385 -8.79 -0.66 6.00
C THR A 385 -9.78 -1.36 5.09
N ASP A 386 -10.78 -2.04 5.66
CA ASP A 386 -11.78 -2.75 4.88
C ASP A 386 -13.11 -2.91 5.65
N ILE A 387 -14.20 -3.24 4.94
CA ILE A 387 -15.55 -3.46 5.49
C ILE A 387 -16.31 -4.52 4.69
N ASN A 388 -16.96 -5.46 5.39
CA ASN A 388 -17.80 -6.48 4.74
C ASN A 388 -19.29 -6.08 4.67
N ASN A 389 -20.13 -6.92 4.06
CA ASN A 389 -21.57 -6.63 3.85
C ASN A 389 -22.43 -6.80 5.11
N GLU A 390 -21.86 -7.28 6.22
CA GLU A 390 -22.48 -7.27 7.56
C GLU A 390 -22.16 -5.98 8.35
N ASP A 391 -21.59 -4.99 7.66
CA ASP A 391 -21.13 -3.70 8.19
C ASP A 391 -20.09 -3.83 9.32
N ILE A 392 -19.25 -4.86 9.23
CA ILE A 392 -18.09 -5.04 10.11
C ILE A 392 -16.87 -4.45 9.43
N ALA A 393 -16.39 -3.32 9.95
CA ALA A 393 -15.16 -2.70 9.53
C ALA A 393 -13.97 -3.30 10.28
N VAL A 394 -12.83 -3.43 9.60
CA VAL A 394 -11.56 -3.84 10.20
C VAL A 394 -10.51 -2.76 10.02
N GLY A 395 -9.48 -2.79 10.85
CA GLY A 395 -8.37 -1.85 10.73
C GLY A 395 -7.43 -1.92 11.91
N PHE A 396 -6.71 -0.81 12.13
CA PHE A 396 -5.82 -0.69 13.28
C PHE A 396 -5.88 0.69 13.94
N VAL A 397 -5.61 0.71 15.24
CA VAL A 397 -5.39 1.91 16.04
C VAL A 397 -3.99 1.88 16.64
N TYR A 398 -3.37 3.04 16.80
CA TYR A 398 -2.02 3.18 17.32
C TYR A 398 -2.04 3.59 18.79
N LYS A 399 -1.29 2.85 19.60
CA LYS A 399 -1.15 3.10 21.04
C LYS A 399 0.31 2.97 21.46
N THR A 400 0.75 3.85 22.36
CA THR A 400 2.06 3.73 23.01
C THR A 400 1.99 2.73 24.17
N ILE A 401 2.75 1.64 24.07
CA ILE A 401 2.89 0.58 25.07
C ILE A 401 4.35 0.51 25.50
N GLN A 402 4.63 0.75 26.79
CA GLN A 402 6.00 0.70 27.35
C GLN A 402 7.01 1.60 26.61
N GLY A 403 6.56 2.76 26.13
CA GLY A 403 7.40 3.73 25.41
C GLY A 403 7.56 3.46 23.91
N TYR A 404 7.00 2.36 23.40
CA TYR A 404 6.99 2.04 21.98
C TYR A 404 5.57 2.10 21.43
N GLY A 405 5.40 2.76 20.28
CA GLY A 405 4.12 2.75 19.60
C GLY A 405 3.85 1.44 18.87
N ARG A 406 2.61 0.98 18.95
CA ARG A 406 2.13 -0.28 18.40
C ARG A 406 0.79 -0.10 17.71
N SER A 407 0.66 -0.73 16.55
CA SER A 407 -0.60 -0.87 15.85
C SER A 407 -1.36 -2.06 16.42
N LEU A 408 -2.57 -1.79 16.93
CA LEU A 408 -3.46 -2.78 17.50
C LEU A 408 -4.62 -3.00 16.51
N PRO A 409 -4.87 -4.25 16.10
CA PRO A 409 -5.92 -4.57 15.15
C PRO A 409 -7.30 -4.46 15.81
N PHE A 410 -8.33 -4.08 15.07
CA PHE A 410 -9.70 -3.98 15.58
C PHE A 410 -10.75 -4.48 14.58
N THR A 411 -11.93 -4.79 15.11
CA THR A 411 -13.22 -4.84 14.42
C THR A 411 -14.12 -3.72 14.94
N PHE A 412 -14.98 -3.19 14.07
CA PHE A 412 -15.98 -2.19 14.41
C PHE A 412 -17.30 -2.51 13.73
N ASN A 413 -18.36 -2.74 14.50
CA ASN A 413 -19.70 -2.93 13.96
C ASN A 413 -20.40 -1.58 13.81
N VAL A 414 -20.67 -1.16 12.56
CA VAL A 414 -21.23 0.16 12.26
C VAL A 414 -22.66 0.32 12.78
N ASN A 415 -23.42 -0.77 12.85
CA ASN A 415 -24.81 -0.80 13.29
C ASN A 415 -24.95 -0.69 14.80
N THR A 416 -24.07 -1.34 15.57
CA THR A 416 -24.11 -1.33 17.04
C THR A 416 -23.16 -0.31 17.67
N ASN A 417 -22.24 0.28 16.90
CA ASN A 417 -21.11 1.09 17.38
C ASN A 417 -20.19 0.32 18.36
N GLU A 418 -20.03 -0.98 18.13
CA GLU A 418 -19.20 -1.83 18.97
C GLU A 418 -17.78 -1.88 18.42
N PHE A 419 -16.81 -1.47 19.24
CA PHE A 419 -15.37 -1.50 18.95
C PHE A 419 -14.71 -2.62 19.75
N GLU A 420 -14.03 -3.53 19.06
CA GLU A 420 -13.31 -4.64 19.70
C GLU A 420 -11.88 -4.75 19.17
N LEU A 421 -10.93 -5.03 20.06
CA LEU A 421 -9.57 -5.33 19.66
C LEU A 421 -9.44 -6.81 19.27
N LEU A 422 -8.79 -7.05 18.14
CA LEU A 422 -8.48 -8.40 17.68
C LEU A 422 -7.22 -8.96 18.38
N PRO A 423 -7.03 -10.30 18.34
CA PRO A 423 -5.80 -10.93 18.77
C PRO A 423 -4.56 -10.41 18.03
N GLN A 424 -3.38 -10.62 18.62
CA GLN A 424 -2.06 -10.38 18.02
C GLN A 424 -1.24 -11.67 18.12
N PHE A 425 -0.20 -11.82 17.30
CA PHE A 425 0.74 -12.95 17.45
C PHE A 425 1.38 -13.01 18.83
N PHE A 426 1.63 -11.84 19.42
CA PHE A 426 2.07 -11.70 20.80
C PHE A 426 1.79 -10.31 21.36
N ALA A 427 1.88 -10.17 22.68
CA ALA A 427 1.72 -8.88 23.34
C ALA A 427 2.76 -7.88 22.81
N SER A 428 2.32 -6.77 22.20
CA SER A 428 3.14 -5.75 21.53
C SER A 428 3.62 -6.08 20.10
N SER A 429 2.99 -7.04 19.43
CA SER A 429 3.17 -7.25 17.98
C SER A 429 2.33 -6.22 17.21
N SER A 430 2.98 -5.36 16.41
CA SER A 430 2.23 -4.47 15.52
C SER A 430 1.51 -5.31 14.46
N THR A 431 0.18 -5.18 14.39
CA THR A 431 -0.66 -5.96 13.47
C THR A 431 -1.52 -5.01 12.63
N PHE A 432 -1.65 -5.32 11.35
CA PHE A 432 -2.33 -4.51 10.34
C PHE A 432 -3.27 -5.41 9.51
N PRO A 433 -4.58 -5.43 9.83
CA PRO A 433 -5.58 -6.04 8.97
C PRO A 433 -5.62 -5.34 7.60
N ALA A 434 -5.69 -6.13 6.53
CA ALA A 434 -5.76 -5.66 5.15
C ALA A 434 -7.17 -5.80 4.58
N ALA A 435 -7.81 -6.96 4.78
CA ALA A 435 -9.12 -7.25 4.20
C ALA A 435 -10.00 -8.15 5.10
N ILE A 436 -11.31 -8.09 4.88
CA ILE A 436 -12.35 -8.93 5.50
C ILE A 436 -13.38 -9.35 4.45
N ASN A 437 -13.76 -10.63 4.43
CA ASN A 437 -14.85 -11.11 3.57
C ASN A 437 -16.19 -11.25 4.32
N ASP A 438 -17.27 -11.60 3.62
CA ASP A 438 -18.61 -11.79 4.22
C ASP A 438 -18.69 -13.04 5.11
N ASN A 439 -17.78 -14.00 4.94
CA ASN A 439 -17.62 -15.10 5.90
C ASN A 439 -16.98 -14.65 7.23
N GLY A 440 -16.51 -13.40 7.32
CA GLY A 440 -15.88 -12.79 8.49
C GLY A 440 -14.40 -13.13 8.67
N PHE A 441 -13.77 -13.81 7.72
CA PHE A 441 -12.33 -14.07 7.76
C PHE A 441 -11.56 -12.77 7.55
N ILE A 442 -10.57 -12.53 8.40
CA ILE A 442 -9.74 -11.32 8.35
C ILE A 442 -8.31 -11.71 8.00
N VAL A 443 -7.73 -11.03 7.01
CA VAL A 443 -6.35 -11.26 6.59
C VAL A 443 -5.51 -9.98 6.73
N GLY A 444 -4.20 -10.12 6.77
CA GLY A 444 -3.30 -8.97 6.83
C GLY A 444 -1.86 -9.36 7.11
N ARG A 445 -1.13 -8.48 7.82
CA ARG A 445 0.25 -8.73 8.26
C ARG A 445 0.48 -8.38 9.72
N GLY A 446 1.37 -9.10 10.37
CA GLY A 446 1.75 -8.85 11.76
C GLY A 446 3.23 -9.14 12.04
N GLU A 447 3.80 -8.45 13.03
CA GLU A 447 5.16 -8.72 13.51
C GLU A 447 5.22 -10.10 14.18
N ILE A 448 6.18 -10.94 13.76
CA ILE A 448 6.42 -12.28 14.34
C ILE A 448 7.74 -12.35 15.12
N ASP A 449 8.54 -11.28 15.10
CA ASP A 449 9.81 -11.19 15.84
C ASP A 449 9.65 -10.38 17.13
N TYR A 450 10.00 -11.00 18.25
CA TYR A 450 9.98 -10.37 19.58
C TYR A 450 11.19 -9.48 19.84
N SER A 451 12.18 -9.45 18.94
CA SER A 451 13.38 -8.64 19.11
C SER A 451 13.04 -7.16 19.29
N LEU A 452 13.92 -6.44 20.00
CA LEU A 452 13.83 -4.99 20.17
C LEU A 452 14.56 -4.24 19.04
N ASP A 453 14.89 -4.93 17.94
CA ASP A 453 15.49 -4.29 16.78
C ASP A 453 14.47 -3.40 16.08
N SER A 454 14.96 -2.35 15.41
CA SER A 454 14.12 -1.36 14.70
C SER A 454 13.40 -1.94 13.48
N ILE A 455 13.78 -3.12 13.00
CA ILE A 455 13.16 -3.81 11.88
C ILE A 455 12.77 -5.21 12.35
N ARG A 456 11.48 -5.42 12.60
CA ARG A 456 10.92 -6.72 12.99
C ARG A 456 10.40 -7.44 11.75
N ARG A 457 10.64 -8.75 11.68
CA ARG A 457 10.07 -9.58 10.61
C ARG A 457 8.55 -9.63 10.73
N GLN A 458 7.88 -9.54 9.58
CA GLN A 458 6.44 -9.62 9.45
C GLN A 458 6.05 -10.87 8.68
N ALA A 459 4.86 -11.40 8.96
CA ALA A 459 4.26 -12.48 8.19
C ALA A 459 2.80 -12.17 7.88
N GLY A 460 2.33 -12.74 6.77
CA GLY A 460 0.91 -12.75 6.45
C GLY A 460 0.13 -13.62 7.42
N PHE A 461 -1.07 -13.18 7.81
CA PHE A 461 -1.95 -13.93 8.70
C PHE A 461 -3.35 -14.10 8.13
N VAL A 462 -4.06 -15.11 8.65
CA VAL A 462 -5.51 -15.26 8.57
C VAL A 462 -6.09 -15.42 9.98
N TYR A 463 -7.22 -14.78 10.23
CA TYR A 463 -8.01 -14.88 11.45
C TYR A 463 -9.41 -15.41 11.11
N ASP A 464 -9.79 -16.49 11.81
CA ASP A 464 -11.10 -17.12 11.69
C ASP A 464 -11.93 -16.76 12.94
N PRO A 465 -12.99 -15.94 12.80
CA PRO A 465 -13.81 -15.53 13.94
C PRO A 465 -14.62 -16.70 14.54
N SER A 466 -14.78 -17.82 13.82
CA SER A 466 -15.46 -19.02 14.32
C SER A 466 -14.58 -19.88 15.25
N ALA A 467 -13.26 -19.66 15.23
CA ALA A 467 -12.26 -20.33 16.07
C ALA A 467 -11.34 -19.30 16.77
N PRO A 468 -11.91 -18.36 17.56
CA PRO A 468 -11.16 -17.24 18.12
C PRO A 468 -10.02 -17.67 19.07
N GLU A 469 -10.10 -18.87 19.64
CA GLU A 469 -9.06 -19.46 20.48
C GLU A 469 -7.75 -19.75 19.75
N LYS A 470 -7.78 -19.89 18.42
CA LYS A 470 -6.57 -20.06 17.60
C LYS A 470 -5.80 -18.74 17.40
N GLY A 471 -6.44 -17.60 17.65
CA GLY A 471 -5.85 -16.29 17.40
C GLY A 471 -5.47 -16.09 15.93
N LEU A 472 -4.45 -15.27 15.68
CA LEU A 472 -3.92 -15.07 14.32
C LEU A 472 -3.10 -16.30 13.91
N GLN A 473 -3.42 -16.88 12.76
CA GLN A 473 -2.68 -18.00 12.19
C GLN A 473 -1.71 -17.47 11.13
N ASN A 474 -0.43 -17.82 11.24
CA ASN A 474 0.60 -17.43 10.27
C ASN A 474 0.46 -18.26 9.00
N LEU A 475 0.32 -17.60 7.84
CA LEU A 475 0.10 -18.29 6.56
C LEU A 475 1.27 -19.19 6.15
N ASN A 476 2.50 -18.88 6.60
CA ASN A 476 3.66 -19.73 6.35
C ASN A 476 3.55 -21.11 7.02
N ASP A 477 2.72 -21.24 8.07
CA ASP A 477 2.46 -22.50 8.76
C ASP A 477 1.25 -23.26 8.14
N LEU A 478 0.51 -22.62 7.24
CA LEU A 478 -0.71 -23.15 6.61
C LEU A 478 -0.53 -23.53 5.14
N VAL A 479 0.58 -23.13 4.51
CA VAL A 479 0.90 -23.49 3.12
C VAL A 479 1.72 -24.77 3.04
N GLY A 480 1.48 -25.56 2.00
CA GLY A 480 2.22 -26.80 1.77
C GLY A 480 3.63 -26.65 1.24
N CYS A 481 4.30 -27.79 1.12
CA CYS A 481 5.71 -27.88 0.72
C CYS A 481 6.03 -27.35 -0.68
N SER A 482 5.02 -27.05 -1.51
CA SER A 482 5.18 -26.44 -2.83
C SER A 482 5.67 -24.99 -2.77
N ALA A 483 5.68 -24.35 -1.59
CA ALA A 483 6.03 -22.95 -1.41
C ALA A 483 7.20 -22.71 -0.43
N THR A 484 8.04 -23.72 -0.13
CA THR A 484 9.11 -23.59 0.88
C THR A 484 10.17 -22.51 0.57
N ASP A 485 10.33 -22.17 -0.70
CA ASP A 485 11.28 -21.13 -1.13
C ASP A 485 10.69 -19.70 -1.03
N TYR A 486 9.40 -19.59 -0.67
CA TYR A 486 8.67 -18.34 -0.56
C TYR A 486 8.31 -18.07 0.89
N PHE A 487 8.63 -16.88 1.37
CA PHE A 487 8.23 -16.43 2.69
C PHE A 487 7.10 -15.40 2.56
N ILE A 488 5.89 -15.77 2.99
CA ILE A 488 4.69 -14.92 2.93
C ILE A 488 4.81 -13.82 3.97
N VAL A 489 4.96 -12.58 3.49
CA VAL A 489 5.14 -11.40 4.34
C VAL A 489 3.85 -10.63 4.60
N ALA A 490 2.86 -10.76 3.71
CA ALA A 490 1.55 -10.15 3.84
C ALA A 490 0.48 -10.96 3.11
N ALA A 491 -0.73 -10.97 3.65
CA ALA A 491 -1.94 -11.26 2.90
C ALA A 491 -2.60 -9.93 2.56
N ASP A 492 -2.78 -9.69 1.26
CA ASP A 492 -3.19 -8.39 0.73
C ASP A 492 -4.71 -8.29 0.59
N ASP A 493 -5.38 -9.39 0.22
CA ASP A 493 -6.83 -9.43 0.04
C ASP A 493 -7.40 -10.86 0.16
N ILE A 494 -8.71 -11.00 0.42
CA ILE A 494 -9.43 -12.27 0.52
C ILE A 494 -10.81 -12.17 -0.14
N ASN A 495 -11.18 -13.17 -0.96
CA ASN A 495 -12.51 -13.22 -1.60
C ASN A 495 -13.52 -14.08 -0.80
N GLU A 496 -14.75 -14.21 -1.31
CA GLU A 496 -15.83 -14.94 -0.64
C GLU A 496 -15.67 -16.46 -0.68
N ASN A 497 -14.76 -16.95 -1.53
CA ASN A 497 -14.34 -18.36 -1.55
C ASN A 497 -13.21 -18.64 -0.54
N ASN A 498 -12.82 -17.65 0.27
CA ASN A 498 -11.65 -17.68 1.17
C ASN A 498 -10.32 -17.90 0.42
N GLU A 499 -10.24 -17.51 -0.85
CA GLU A 499 -8.98 -17.45 -1.58
C GLU A 499 -8.25 -16.16 -1.21
N ILE A 500 -6.96 -16.28 -0.90
CA ILE A 500 -6.14 -15.15 -0.44
C ILE A 500 -5.13 -14.81 -1.51
N VAL A 501 -5.01 -13.53 -1.82
CA VAL A 501 -3.86 -13.01 -2.56
C VAL A 501 -2.83 -12.51 -1.55
N ALA A 502 -1.62 -13.00 -1.68
CA ALA A 502 -0.55 -12.75 -0.73
C ALA A 502 0.73 -12.28 -1.43
N THR A 503 1.51 -11.46 -0.73
CA THR A 503 2.84 -11.06 -1.14
C THR A 503 3.87 -11.89 -0.39
N ALA A 504 4.82 -12.45 -1.14
CA ALA A 504 5.92 -13.25 -0.61
C ALA A 504 7.28 -12.77 -1.11
N ILE A 505 8.31 -13.03 -0.33
CA ILE A 505 9.71 -12.77 -0.70
C ILE A 505 10.39 -14.10 -1.02
N ARG A 506 11.18 -14.11 -2.08
CA ARG A 506 12.12 -15.19 -2.41
C ARG A 506 13.45 -14.59 -2.85
N LYS A 507 14.55 -15.22 -2.42
CA LYS A 507 15.89 -14.90 -2.89
C LYS A 507 16.12 -15.42 -4.29
N VAL A 508 16.62 -14.56 -5.17
CA VAL A 508 16.91 -14.89 -6.57
C VAL A 508 18.37 -14.59 -6.87
N GLU A 509 19.06 -15.54 -7.48
CA GLU A 509 20.43 -15.37 -7.94
C GLU A 509 20.46 -14.54 -9.24
N ARG A 510 21.33 -13.53 -9.27
CA ARG A 510 21.60 -12.65 -10.42
C ARG A 510 23.04 -12.79 -10.85
N VAL A 511 23.29 -12.57 -12.13
CA VAL A 511 24.63 -12.50 -12.72
C VAL A 511 24.82 -11.08 -13.25
N ASP A 512 25.86 -10.40 -12.78
CA ASP A 512 26.21 -9.05 -13.26
C ASP A 512 27.03 -9.11 -14.56
N VAL A 513 27.25 -7.96 -15.19
CA VAL A 513 27.97 -7.81 -16.47
C VAL A 513 29.40 -8.35 -16.40
N ASP A 514 30.02 -8.29 -15.22
CA ASP A 514 31.37 -8.84 -14.96
C ASP A 514 31.38 -10.37 -14.73
N GLY A 515 30.22 -11.02 -14.73
CA GLY A 515 30.03 -12.44 -14.49
C GLY A 515 29.97 -12.84 -13.01
N SER A 516 29.97 -11.88 -12.08
CA SER A 516 29.79 -12.14 -10.65
C SER A 516 28.34 -12.49 -10.32
N THR A 517 28.13 -13.38 -9.35
CA THR A 517 26.79 -13.75 -8.87
C THR A 517 26.48 -13.14 -7.51
N TYR A 518 25.24 -12.69 -7.33
CA TYR A 518 24.72 -12.23 -6.04
C TYR A 518 23.26 -12.65 -5.84
N GLU A 519 22.84 -12.76 -4.59
CA GLU A 519 21.44 -12.99 -4.23
C GLU A 519 20.73 -11.67 -3.98
N GLU A 520 19.48 -11.58 -4.42
CA GLU A 520 18.61 -10.46 -4.16
C GLU A 520 17.22 -10.93 -3.71
N ASP A 521 16.61 -10.22 -2.77
CA ASP A 521 15.22 -10.43 -2.37
C ASP A 521 14.28 -9.86 -3.45
N GLN A 522 13.45 -10.72 -4.05
CA GLN A 522 12.43 -10.34 -5.01
C GLN A 522 11.02 -10.62 -4.47
N LEU A 523 10.09 -9.70 -4.75
CA LEU A 523 8.69 -9.80 -4.34
C LEU A 523 7.87 -10.54 -5.40
N PHE A 524 7.10 -11.52 -4.94
CA PHE A 524 6.20 -12.33 -5.75
C PHE A 524 4.78 -12.26 -5.18
N SER A 525 3.79 -12.37 -6.07
CA SER A 525 2.40 -12.54 -5.68
C SER A 525 2.01 -14.02 -5.74
N LEU A 526 1.33 -14.47 -4.69
CA LEU A 526 0.83 -15.83 -4.54
C LEU A 526 -0.70 -15.80 -4.45
N LEU A 527 -1.35 -16.74 -5.13
CA LEU A 527 -2.75 -17.07 -4.91
C LEU A 527 -2.84 -18.32 -4.03
N LEU A 528 -3.47 -18.17 -2.86
CA LEU A 528 -3.68 -19.21 -1.88
C LEU A 528 -5.12 -19.69 -1.95
N THR A 529 -5.33 -20.93 -2.40
CA THR A 529 -6.67 -21.53 -2.47
C THR A 529 -6.86 -22.51 -1.32
N PRO A 530 -7.93 -22.42 -0.54
CA PRO A 530 -8.13 -23.31 0.59
C PRO A 530 -8.34 -24.76 0.15
N THR A 531 -7.76 -25.70 0.88
CA THR A 531 -7.85 -27.14 0.56
C THR A 531 -9.06 -27.83 1.19
N GLY A 532 -9.61 -27.26 2.27
CA GLY A 532 -10.61 -27.91 3.12
C GLY A 532 -10.05 -28.97 4.06
N ASP A 533 -8.73 -29.20 4.08
CA ASP A 533 -8.05 -30.20 4.91
C ASP A 533 -7.37 -29.56 6.14
N ASP A 534 -7.57 -30.20 7.31
CA ASP A 534 -7.08 -29.81 8.64
C ASP A 534 -5.60 -30.17 8.89
N ASN A 535 -4.97 -30.90 7.96
CA ASN A 535 -3.57 -31.26 8.12
C ASN A 535 -2.70 -30.13 7.57
N GLY A 536 -2.11 -29.34 8.47
CA GLY A 536 -0.89 -28.60 8.15
C GLY A 536 0.00 -29.53 7.34
N LEU A 537 0.29 -29.13 6.10
CA LEU A 537 0.93 -30.00 5.11
C LEU A 537 2.32 -30.36 5.64
N GLY A 538 2.40 -31.52 6.30
CA GLY A 538 3.59 -31.99 6.98
C GLY A 538 4.71 -32.16 5.97
N CYS A 539 5.53 -31.13 5.82
CA CYS A 539 6.82 -31.26 5.17
C CYS A 539 7.69 -32.04 6.13
N SER A 540 7.70 -33.36 5.97
CA SER A 540 8.68 -34.22 6.63
C SER A 540 10.06 -33.85 6.10
N ASN A 541 10.69 -32.86 6.70
CA ASN A 541 12.12 -32.90 6.85
C ASN A 541 12.37 -33.76 8.08
N ASP A 542 13.00 -34.92 7.88
CA ASP A 542 13.68 -35.62 8.96
C ASP A 542 14.77 -34.70 9.52
N SER A 543 14.36 -33.76 10.35
CA SER A 543 15.18 -33.07 11.31
C SER A 543 14.37 -33.10 12.58
N GLU A 544 14.82 -33.91 13.54
CA GLU A 544 14.28 -33.92 14.89
C GLU A 544 14.17 -32.48 15.40
N THR A 545 12.97 -31.92 15.38
CA THR A 545 12.67 -30.77 16.20
C THR A 545 12.71 -31.28 17.63
N ILE A 546 13.82 -31.02 18.32
CA ILE A 546 13.89 -31.18 19.76
C ILE A 546 12.84 -30.23 20.34
N GLU A 547 11.67 -30.79 20.62
CA GLU A 547 10.68 -30.20 21.49
C GLU A 547 11.39 -29.98 22.83
N ARG A 548 11.68 -28.72 23.18
CA ARG A 548 12.10 -28.38 24.54
C ARG A 548 10.90 -28.59 25.44
N GLN A 549 10.73 -29.82 25.91
CA GLN A 549 9.89 -30.17 27.05
C GLN A 549 10.31 -29.26 28.21
N GLY A 550 9.54 -28.19 28.43
CA GLY A 550 9.61 -27.43 29.66
C GLY A 550 9.41 -28.41 30.80
N ALA A 551 10.40 -28.49 31.70
CA ALA A 551 10.36 -29.42 32.82
C ALA A 551 9.05 -29.21 33.61
N ALA A 552 8.14 -30.18 33.51
CA ALA A 552 6.99 -30.24 34.40
C ALA A 552 7.53 -30.49 35.82
N THR A 553 7.67 -29.42 36.59
CA THR A 553 8.01 -29.48 38.02
C THR A 553 6.82 -30.07 38.76
N SER A 554 6.81 -31.39 38.94
CA SER A 554 5.83 -32.03 39.81
C SER A 554 6.05 -31.57 41.24
N LEU A 555 4.98 -31.39 42.03
CA LEU A 555 5.05 -31.06 43.45
C LEU A 555 5.97 -32.02 44.25
N LEU A 556 6.15 -33.25 43.79
CA LEU A 556 7.12 -34.20 44.37
C LEU A 556 8.59 -33.78 44.18
N SER A 557 8.94 -33.16 43.05
CA SER A 557 10.30 -32.68 42.76
C SER A 557 10.70 -31.49 43.63
N LEU A 558 9.75 -30.61 44.00
CA LEU A 558 9.94 -29.55 44.98
C LEU A 558 10.11 -30.07 46.41
N LEU A 559 9.40 -31.14 46.79
CA LEU A 559 9.57 -31.78 48.10
C LEU A 559 10.92 -32.50 48.25
N ALA A 560 11.43 -33.08 47.17
CA ALA A 560 12.75 -33.74 47.16
C ALA A 560 13.90 -32.73 47.35
N MET A 561 13.80 -31.53 46.76
CA MET A 561 14.77 -30.43 46.96
C MET A 561 14.77 -29.92 48.41
N LEU A 562 13.60 -29.83 49.06
CA LEU A 562 13.48 -29.42 50.47
C LEU A 562 14.08 -30.46 51.44
N LEU A 563 13.97 -31.76 51.13
CA LEU A 563 14.57 -32.82 51.94
C LEU A 563 16.10 -32.85 51.84
N ILE A 564 16.66 -32.56 50.66
CA ILE A 564 18.11 -32.44 50.47
C ILE A 564 18.65 -31.16 51.15
N GLY A 565 17.93 -30.04 51.03
CA GLY A 565 18.27 -28.78 51.71
C GLY A 565 18.23 -28.88 53.24
N GLY A 566 17.24 -29.60 53.79
CA GLY A 566 17.10 -29.88 55.22
C GLY A 566 18.19 -30.80 55.79
N LEU A 567 18.62 -31.81 55.03
CA LEU A 567 19.71 -32.70 55.45
C LEU A 567 21.08 -32.00 55.44
N ILE A 568 21.30 -31.01 54.56
CA ILE A 568 22.53 -30.21 54.53
C ILE A 568 22.57 -29.20 55.70
N THR A 569 21.44 -28.64 56.12
CA THR A 569 21.38 -27.71 57.26
C THR A 569 21.50 -28.41 58.61
N VAL A 570 20.98 -29.63 58.77
CA VAL A 570 21.16 -30.41 60.01
C VAL A 570 22.60 -30.91 60.15
N ARG A 571 23.27 -31.27 59.04
CA ARG A 571 24.67 -31.70 59.04
C ARG A 571 25.65 -30.56 59.37
N ARG A 572 25.30 -29.30 59.06
CA ARG A 572 26.07 -28.10 59.43
C ARG A 572 25.85 -27.59 60.86
N LYS A 573 24.86 -28.13 61.60
CA LYS A 573 24.58 -27.75 62.99
C LYS A 573 25.08 -28.76 64.04
N PHE A 574 25.51 -29.96 63.61
CA PHE A 574 25.97 -31.04 64.50
C PHE A 574 27.26 -31.75 64.06
N GLY A 575 28.07 -31.12 63.20
CA GLY A 575 29.36 -31.67 62.75
C GLY A 575 30.43 -30.59 62.61
N ALA A 576 31.15 -30.37 63.72
CA ALA A 576 32.27 -29.43 63.94
C ALA A 576 31.92 -27.94 63.98
#